data_AF-A0A8I0K3E2-F1
#
_entry.id   AF-A0A8I0K3E2-F1
#
_cell.length_a   1.000
_cell.length_b   1.000
_cell.length_c   1.000
_cell.angle_alpha   90.00
_cell.angle_beta   90.00
_cell.angle_gamma   90.00
#
_symmetry.space_group_name_H-M   'P 1'
#
loop_
_entity.id
_entity.type
_entity.pdbx_description
1 polymer ?
#
loop_
_entity_poly.entity_id
_entity_poly.type
_entity_poly.pdbx_seq_one_letter_code
_entity_poly.pdbx_strand_id
1 'polypeptide(L)'
;MGKVFLVLAAVVLAVYCLYDLVATPRDRVQHLPKWGWALLIALAPYAGALLWIIFGVAKGRSTGGPRRPGPPRPLGPDDDPDYLRGL
;
A
#
# COMPACT_ATOMS: atom_id res chain seq x y z
N MET A 1 14.82 11.27 -30.48
CA MET A 1 13.51 10.65 -30.19
C MET A 1 13.45 9.94 -28.84
N GLY A 2 14.49 9.20 -28.39
CA GLY A 2 14.45 8.48 -27.11
C GLY A 2 14.24 9.32 -25.83
N LYS A 3 14.63 10.61 -25.84
CA LYS A 3 14.40 11.53 -24.71
C LYS A 3 12.92 11.77 -24.43
N VAL A 4 12.10 11.84 -25.49
CA VAL A 4 10.65 12.03 -25.38
C VAL A 4 10.01 10.81 -24.71
N PHE A 5 10.49 9.61 -25.05
CA PHE A 5 10.03 8.37 -24.44
C PHE A 5 10.34 8.31 -22.93
N LEU A 6 11.54 8.75 -22.52
CA LEU A 6 11.91 8.83 -21.10
C LEU A 6 11.00 9.79 -20.34
N VAL A 7 10.74 10.99 -20.88
CA VAL A 7 9.85 11.97 -20.24
C VAL A 7 8.43 11.42 -20.14
N LEU A 8 7.92 10.78 -21.19
CA LEU A 8 6.59 10.14 -21.16
C LEU A 8 6.51 9.04 -20.10
N ALA A 9 7.52 8.18 -20.01
CA ALA A 9 7.59 7.14 -18.99
C ALA A 9 7.60 7.73 -17.57
N ALA A 10 8.35 8.82 -17.35
CA ALA A 10 8.36 9.53 -16.06
C ALA A 10 6.98 10.07 -15.68
N VAL A 11 6.28 10.67 -16.65
CA VAL A 11 4.94 11.24 -16.43
C VAL A 11 3.93 10.14 -16.13
N VAL A 12 3.91 9.05 -16.91
CA VAL A 12 3.01 7.91 -16.67
C VAL A 12 3.27 7.29 -15.30
N LEU A 13 4.54 7.09 -14.93
CA LEU A 13 4.94 6.59 -13.63
C LEU A 13 4.48 7.50 -12.49
N ALA A 14 4.64 8.83 -12.64
CA ALA A 14 4.21 9.81 -11.66
C ALA A 14 2.69 9.76 -11.45
N VAL A 15 1.92 9.72 -12.54
CA VAL A 15 0.45 9.63 -12.49
C VAL A 15 0.01 8.34 -11.81
N TYR A 16 0.63 7.20 -12.17
CA TYR A 16 0.37 5.91 -11.51
C TYR A 16 0.64 5.97 -10.01
N CYS A 17 1.81 6.47 -9.60
CA CYS A 17 2.16 6.57 -8.18
C CYS A 17 1.26 7.55 -7.41
N LEU A 18 0.81 8.64 -8.04
CA LEU A 18 -0.18 9.55 -7.43
C LEU A 18 -1.53 8.86 -7.24
N TYR A 19 -1.99 8.09 -8.22
CA TYR A 19 -3.21 7.29 -8.09
C TYR A 19 -3.08 6.26 -6.96
N ASP A 20 -1.96 5.55 -6.89
CA ASP A 20 -1.66 4.55 -5.87
C ASP A 20 -1.59 5.17 -4.45
N LEU A 21 -1.02 6.37 -4.33
CA LEU A 21 -0.99 7.16 -3.10
C LEU A 21 -2.39 7.62 -2.64
N VAL A 22 -3.26 7.98 -3.58
CA VAL A 22 -4.65 8.33 -3.28
C VAL A 22 -5.42 7.08 -2.83
N ALA A 23 -5.27 5.97 -3.55
CA ALA A 23 -5.91 4.69 -3.25
C ALA A 23 -5.44 4.08 -1.91
N THR A 24 -4.20 4.33 -1.50
CA THR A 24 -3.65 3.80 -0.24
C THR A 24 -4.30 4.48 0.98
N PRO A 25 -4.90 3.75 1.93
CA PRO A 25 -5.48 4.32 3.16
C PRO A 25 -4.44 5.08 4.00
N ARG A 26 -4.82 6.21 4.63
CA ARG A 26 -3.88 7.09 5.38
C ARG A 26 -3.15 6.35 6.50
N ASP A 27 -3.81 5.38 7.10
CA ASP A 27 -3.34 4.45 8.14
C ASP A 27 -2.23 3.49 7.67
N ARG A 28 -2.04 3.33 6.36
CA ARG A 28 -0.97 2.49 5.79
C ARG A 28 0.20 3.28 5.21
N VAL A 29 0.11 4.61 5.15
CA VAL A 29 1.18 5.49 4.65
C VAL A 29 2.20 5.69 5.76
N GLN A 30 3.47 5.32 5.51
CA GLN A 30 4.54 5.43 6.49
C GLN A 30 5.58 6.50 6.12
N HIS A 31 6.35 6.94 7.13
CA HIS A 31 7.46 7.90 7.09
C HIS A 31 7.10 9.35 6.74
N LEU A 32 6.31 9.58 5.70
CA LEU A 32 5.86 10.92 5.30
C LEU A 32 4.33 10.97 5.20
N PRO A 33 3.71 12.12 5.53
CA PRO A 33 2.30 12.34 5.24
C PRO A 33 2.05 12.25 3.73
N LYS A 34 0.81 11.93 3.31
CA LYS A 34 0.46 11.78 1.89
C LYS A 34 0.98 12.91 1.00
N TRP A 35 0.92 14.16 1.47
CA TRP A 35 1.40 15.31 0.71
C TRP A 35 2.93 15.30 0.50
N GLY A 36 3.70 14.78 1.46
CA GLY A 36 5.16 14.67 1.35
C GLY A 36 5.56 13.66 0.28
N TRP A 37 4.88 12.52 0.24
CA TRP A 37 5.08 11.51 -0.81
C TRP A 37 4.67 12.03 -2.20
N ALA A 38 3.55 12.75 -2.30
CA ALA A 38 3.13 13.39 -3.55
C ALA A 38 4.19 14.37 -4.07
N LEU A 39 4.75 15.21 -3.19
CA LEU A 39 5.79 16.16 -3.55
C LEU A 39 7.06 15.46 -4.07
N LEU A 40 7.44 14.35 -3.43
CA LEU A 40 8.63 13.56 -3.79
C LEU A 40 8.48 12.90 -5.17
N ILE A 41 7.30 12.34 -5.46
CA ILE A 41 6.97 11.79 -6.78
C ILE A 41 6.89 12.91 -7.84
N ALA A 42 6.39 14.10 -7.50
CA ALA A 42 6.30 15.21 -8.45
C ALA A 42 7.67 15.82 -8.80
N LEU A 43 8.55 16.01 -7.81
CA LEU A 43 9.88 16.60 -7.99
C LEU A 43 10.88 15.62 -8.61
N ALA A 44 10.76 14.34 -8.28
CA ALA A 44 11.67 13.31 -8.74
C ALA A 44 10.87 12.04 -9.07
N PRO A 45 10.21 11.94 -10.24
CA PRO A 45 9.29 10.86 -10.55
C PRO A 45 9.91 9.46 -10.42
N TYR A 46 11.15 9.28 -10.86
CA TYR A 46 11.84 8.00 -10.71
C TYR A 46 12.23 7.69 -9.27
N ALA A 47 12.90 8.63 -8.58
CA ALA A 47 13.37 8.41 -7.21
C ALA A 47 12.20 8.34 -6.23
N GLY A 48 11.20 9.20 -6.40
CA GLY A 48 9.98 9.26 -5.60
C GLY A 48 9.09 8.05 -5.76
N ALA A 49 8.91 7.54 -6.99
CA ALA A 49 8.23 6.27 -7.21
C ALA A 49 8.99 5.10 -6.56
N LEU A 50 10.32 5.06 -6.70
CA LEU A 50 11.14 4.00 -6.13
C LEU A 50 11.07 4.01 -4.59
N LEU A 51 11.22 5.19 -3.98
CA LEU A 51 11.08 5.38 -2.54
C LEU A 51 9.66 5.02 -2.06
N TRP A 52 8.61 5.37 -2.82
CA TRP A 52 7.22 5.05 -2.49
C TRP A 52 6.98 3.54 -2.48
N ILE A 53 7.49 2.84 -3.49
CA ILE A 53 7.35 1.38 -3.61
C ILE A 53 8.08 0.67 -2.47
N ILE A 54 9.25 1.16 -2.05
CA ILE A 54 10.07 0.50 -1.02
C ILE A 54 9.58 0.85 0.39
N PHE A 55 9.24 2.11 0.65
CA PHE A 55 9.00 2.64 2.00
C PHE A 55 7.62 3.28 2.20
N GLY A 56 6.89 3.59 1.13
CA GLY A 56 5.65 4.37 1.19
C GLY A 56 4.46 3.60 1.76
N VAL A 57 4.42 2.28 1.55
CA VAL A 57 3.34 1.42 2.02
C VAL A 57 3.84 0.54 3.16
N ALA A 58 3.14 0.59 4.29
CA ALA A 58 3.24 -0.45 5.31
C ALA A 58 2.83 -1.78 4.69
N LYS A 59 3.80 -2.54 4.17
CA LYS A 59 3.60 -3.93 3.79
C LYS A 59 3.26 -4.63 5.10
N GLY A 60 1.96 -4.89 5.31
CA GLY A 60 1.47 -5.50 6.53
C GLY A 60 2.41 -6.65 6.89
N ARG A 61 2.96 -6.59 8.11
CA ARG A 61 3.93 -7.56 8.60
C ARG A 61 3.42 -8.98 8.36
N SER A 62 3.85 -9.60 7.27
CA SER A 62 3.83 -11.06 7.06
C SER A 62 5.14 -11.69 7.54
N THR A 63 5.91 -10.98 8.35
CA THR A 63 7.07 -11.51 9.08
C THR A 63 6.69 -11.68 10.55
N GLY A 64 6.14 -12.85 10.87
CA GLY A 64 6.34 -13.57 12.14
C GLY A 64 6.30 -12.81 13.48
N GLY A 65 5.55 -11.71 13.61
CA GLY A 65 5.36 -11.02 14.88
C GLY A 65 4.11 -11.53 15.62
N PRO A 66 4.06 -11.50 16.97
CA PRO A 66 2.91 -12.01 17.72
C PRO A 66 1.63 -11.35 17.21
N ARG A 67 0.66 -12.17 16.77
CA ARG A 67 -0.66 -11.71 16.33
C ARG A 67 -1.25 -10.87 17.46
N ARG A 68 -1.34 -9.54 17.28
CA ARG A 68 -2.26 -8.73 18.08
C ARG A 68 -3.65 -9.35 17.88
N PRO A 69 -4.40 -9.65 18.96
CA PRO A 69 -5.77 -10.12 18.83
C PRO A 69 -6.55 -9.05 18.07
N GLY A 70 -6.84 -9.29 16.79
CA GLY A 70 -7.82 -8.50 16.07
C GLY A 70 -9.20 -8.78 16.66
N PRO A 71 -10.17 -7.89 16.45
CA PRO A 71 -11.56 -8.19 16.77
C PRO A 71 -11.94 -9.54 16.18
N PRO A 72 -12.74 -10.38 16.87
CA PRO A 72 -13.16 -11.67 16.35
C PRO A 72 -13.68 -11.48 14.92
N ARG A 73 -13.04 -12.14 13.95
CA ARG A 73 -13.66 -12.24 12.62
C ARG A 73 -15.00 -12.92 12.83
N PRO A 74 -16.09 -12.44 12.20
CA PRO A 74 -17.33 -13.20 12.15
C PRO A 74 -16.99 -14.58 11.60
N LEU A 75 -17.07 -15.60 12.45
CA LEU A 75 -16.81 -16.98 12.08
C LEU A 75 -18.08 -17.45 11.35
N GLY A 76 -17.92 -18.00 10.15
CA GLY A 76 -19.06 -18.58 9.44
C GLY A 76 -19.63 -19.75 10.24
N PRO A 77 -20.93 -20.07 10.12
CA PRO A 77 -21.51 -21.24 10.79
C PRO A 77 -20.75 -22.53 10.52
N ASP A 78 -20.20 -22.70 9.31
CA ASP A 78 -19.40 -23.87 8.91
C ASP A 78 -18.01 -23.93 9.57
N ASP A 79 -17.50 -22.80 10.07
CA ASP A 79 -16.17 -22.69 10.69
C ASP A 79 -16.23 -22.73 12.23
N ASP A 80 -17.42 -22.76 12.85
CA ASP A 80 -17.61 -22.78 14.29
C ASP A 80 -17.75 -24.23 14.82
N PRO A 81 -16.78 -24.72 15.63
CA PRO A 81 -16.85 -26.07 16.19
C PRO A 81 -18.06 -26.26 17.11
N ASP A 82 -18.57 -25.21 17.75
CA ASP A 82 -19.76 -25.31 18.62
C ASP A 82 -21.05 -25.42 17.78
N TYR A 83 -21.09 -24.85 16.57
CA TYR A 83 -22.18 -25.06 15.62
C TYR A 83 -22.18 -26.48 15.07
N LEU A 84 -21.00 -27.00 14.68
CA LEU A 84 -20.85 -28.36 14.14
C LEU A 84 -21.16 -29.46 15.17
N ARG A 85 -21.02 -29.18 16.46
CA ARG A 85 -21.40 -30.11 17.54
C ARG A 85 -22.91 -30.31 17.68
N GLY A 86 -23.71 -29.44 17.06
CA GLY A 86 -25.17 -29.49 17.10
C GLY A 86 -25.85 -30.14 15.89
N LEU A 87 -25.08 -30.59 14.88
CA LEU A 87 -25.57 -31.45 13.78
C LEU A 87 -25.53 -32.93 14.19
#